data_AF-A0A382G805-F1
#
_entry.id   AF-A0A382G805-F1
#
_cell.length_a   1.000
_cell.length_b   1.000
_cell.length_c   1.000
_cell.angle_alpha   90.00
_cell.angle_beta   90.00
_cell.angle_gamma   90.00
#
_symmetry.space_group_name_H-M   'P 1'
#
loop_
_entity.id
_entity.type
_entity.pdbx_description
1 polymer ?
#
loop_
_entity_poly.entity_id
_entity_poly.type
_entity_poly.pdbx_seq_one_letter_code
_entity_poly.pdbx_strand_id
1 'polypeptide(L)' 'KFEKNYLTSQLKKHKGNISKTAEFIGMERSALHRKLKTLGIKGVN' A
#
# COMPACT_ATOMS: atom_id res chain seq x y z
N LYS A 1 -7.52 -12.66 5.66
CA LYS A 1 -6.25 -11.93 5.99
C LYS A 1 -5.28 -11.83 4.79
N PHE A 2 -5.77 -11.78 3.55
CA PHE A 2 -4.91 -11.77 2.36
C PHE A 2 -4.56 -10.34 1.90
N GLU A 3 -5.53 -9.42 1.90
CA GLU A 3 -5.33 -8.02 1.49
C GLU A 3 -4.22 -7.31 2.26
N LYS A 4 -4.16 -7.45 3.59
CA LYS A 4 -3.13 -6.79 4.40
C LYS A 4 -1.73 -7.29 4.03
N ASN A 5 -1.56 -8.61 3.88
CA ASN A 5 -0.27 -9.22 3.52
C ASN A 5 0.12 -8.91 2.07
N TYR A 6 -0.86 -8.91 1.16
CA TYR A 6 -0.67 -8.53 -0.23
C TYR A 6 -0.18 -7.08 -0.33
N LEU A 7 -0.93 -6.14 0.23
CA LEU A 7 -0.57 -4.72 0.24
C LEU A 7 0.76 -4.46 0.94
N THR A 8 1.00 -5.10 2.09
CA THR A 8 2.28 -4.96 2.81
C THR A 8 3.45 -5.49 1.99
N SER A 9 3.28 -6.61 1.27
CA SER A 9 4.34 -7.18 0.42
C SER A 9 4.60 -6.33 -0.80
N GLN A 10 3.54 -5.80 -1.45
CA GLN A 10 3.71 -4.88 -2.58
C GLN A 10 4.37 -3.57 -2.14
N LEU A 11 3.97 -3.02 -0.99
CA LEU A 11 4.57 -1.82 -0.43
C LEU A 11 6.05 -2.04 -0.07
N LYS A 12 6.39 -3.21 0.53
CA LYS A 12 7.78 -3.59 0.80
C LYS A 12 8.62 -3.70 -0.48
N LYS A 13 8.08 -4.32 -1.54
CA LYS A 13 8.75 -4.42 -2.85
C LYS A 13 9.08 -3.04 -3.44
N HIS A 14 8.20 -2.07 -3.23
CA HIS A 14 8.36 -0.70 -3.72
C HIS A 14 9.01 0.24 -2.67
N LYS A 15 9.68 -0.28 -1.64
CA LYS A 15 10.36 0.48 -0.58
C LYS A 15 9.46 1.52 0.13
N GLY A 16 8.19 1.20 0.35
CA GLY A 16 7.25 2.15 0.97
C GLY A 16 6.59 3.12 -0.01
N ASN A 17 6.96 3.10 -1.30
CA ASN A 17 6.41 4.04 -2.27
C ASN A 17 4.95 3.72 -2.60
N ILE A 18 4.03 4.46 -1.97
CA ILE A 18 2.59 4.31 -2.19
C ILE A 18 2.22 4.59 -3.64
N SER A 19 2.77 5.63 -4.26
CA SER A 19 2.41 6.00 -5.64
C SER A 19 2.72 4.86 -6.62
N LYS A 20 3.95 4.33 -6.58
CA LYS A 20 4.32 3.18 -7.42
C LYS A 20 3.49 1.93 -7.10
N THR A 21 3.22 1.69 -5.82
CA THR A 21 2.40 0.54 -5.41
C THR A 21 0.96 0.69 -5.91
N ALA A 22 0.40 1.90 -5.84
CA ALA A 22 -0.92 2.27 -6.32
C ALA A 22 -1.04 2.10 -7.85
N GLU A 23 -0.08 2.63 -8.60
CA GLU A 23 -0.02 2.46 -10.05
C GLU A 23 0.10 0.97 -10.43
N PHE A 24 0.94 0.21 -9.71
CA PHE A 24 1.15 -1.21 -9.99
C PHE A 24 -0.10 -2.06 -9.75
N ILE A 25 -0.84 -1.80 -8.66
CA ILE A 25 -2.08 -2.53 -8.35
C ILE A 25 -3.30 -1.91 -9.03
N GLY A 26 -3.15 -0.84 -9.82
CA GLY A 26 -4.24 -0.11 -10.47
C GLY A 26 -5.20 0.58 -9.49
N MET A 27 -4.71 0.96 -8.31
CA MET A 27 -5.49 1.62 -7.27
C MET A 27 -5.11 3.09 -7.17
N GLU A 28 -6.10 3.97 -7.03
CA GLU A 28 -5.88 5.37 -6.67
C GLU A 28 -4.96 5.52 -5.44
N ARG A 29 -3.90 6.33 -5.55
CA ARG A 29 -2.95 6.59 -4.45
C ARG A 29 -3.67 6.98 -3.15
N SER A 30 -4.67 7.86 -3.26
CA SER A 30 -5.48 8.35 -2.15
C SER A 30 -6.26 7.23 -1.48
N ALA A 31 -6.86 6.33 -2.28
CA ALA A 31 -7.58 5.17 -1.81
C ALA A 31 -6.64 4.17 -1.12
N LEU A 32 -5.48 3.88 -1.73
CA LEU A 32 -4.46 3.01 -1.16
C LEU A 32 -3.95 3.57 0.17
N HIS A 33 -3.59 4.86 0.22
CA HIS A 33 -3.14 5.53 1.44
C HIS A 33 -4.19 5.44 2.57
N ARG A 34 -5.46 5.69 2.25
CA ARG A 34 -6.56 5.56 3.21
C ARG A 34 -6.71 4.12 3.70
N LYS A 35 -6.61 3.14 2.81
CA LYS A 35 -6.69 1.71 3.13
C LYS A 35 -5.52 1.26 4.01
N LEU A 36 -4.30 1.70 3.70
CA LEU A 36 -3.10 1.44 4.52
C LEU A 36 -3.25 2.04 5.92
N LYS A 37 -3.78 3.27 6.03
CA LYS A 37 -4.07 3.92 7.31
C LYS A 37 -5.12 3.15 8.12
N THR A 38 -6.22 2.72 7.49
CA THR A 38 -7.25 1.89 8.14
C THR A 38 -6.71 0.53 8.58
N LEU A 39 -5.82 -0.07 7.79
CA LEU A 39 -5.21 -1.37 8.10
C LEU A 39 -4.03 -1.27 9.10
N GLY A 40 -3.62 -0.06 9.49
CA GLY A 40 -2.50 0.20 10.38
C GLY A 40 -1.12 -0.09 9.79
N ILE A 41 -0.98 -0.05 8.45
CA ILE A 41 0.30 -0.27 7.76
C ILE A 41 1.05 1.07 7.71
N LYS A 42 1.95 1.30 8.69
CA LYS A 42 2.87 2.44 8.72
C LYS A 42 4.21 2.02 8.12
N GLY A 43 4.40 2.30 6.84
CA GLY A 43 5.66 2.02 6.12
C GLY A 43 6.03 3.13 5.14
N VAL A 44 5.46 4.31 5.36
CA VAL A 44 5.56 5.45 4.45
C VAL A 44 5.93 6.64 5.33
N ASN A 45 7.18 7.05 5.20
CA ASN A 45 7.71 8.31 5.71
C ASN A 45 8.22 9.09 4.51
#